data_AF-A0A8W8NC16-F1
#
_entry.id   AF-A0A8W8NC16-F1
#
_cell.length_a   1.000
_cell.length_b   1.000
_cell.length_c   1.000
_cell.angle_alpha   90.00
_cell.angle_beta   90.00
_cell.angle_gamma   90.00
#
_symmetry.space_group_name_H-M   'P 1'
#
loop_
_entity.id
_entity.type
_entity.pdbx_description
1 polymer ?
#
loop_
_entity_poly.entity_id
_entity_poly.type
_entity_poly.pdbx_seq_one_letter_code
_entity_poly.pdbx_strand_id
1 'polypeptide(L)'
;MKFLCNDFKIYEVVRPLISLLHVDRTALQNFEALLALTNLASLNDSLRKKIVAEKGLASIEHYMTEDHEMLRRAGTECMCNMVMNEQVSLCNVVHVNSYCT
;
A
#
# COMPACT_ATOMS: atom_id res chain seq x y z
N MET A 1 -4.58 -17.11 -3.60
CA MET A 1 -5.51 -16.53 -4.59
C MET A 1 -4.70 -15.73 -5.61
N LYS A 2 -4.36 -16.32 -6.77
CA LYS A 2 -3.79 -15.55 -7.89
C LYS A 2 -4.98 -15.05 -8.72
N PHE A 3 -5.35 -13.78 -8.57
CA PHE A 3 -6.39 -13.17 -9.37
C PHE A 3 -5.87 -12.98 -10.80
N LEU A 4 -6.34 -13.85 -11.71
CA LEU A 4 -6.30 -13.63 -13.15
C LEU A 4 -7.50 -12.72 -13.51
N CYS A 5 -7.31 -11.41 -13.48
CA CYS A 5 -8.27 -10.46 -14.05
C CYS A 5 -7.51 -9.59 -15.06
N ASN A 6 -8.06 -9.41 -16.26
CA ASN A 6 -7.48 -8.58 -17.34
C ASN A 6 -6.74 -7.36 -16.80
N ASP A 7 -5.46 -7.19 -17.17
CA ASP A 7 -4.54 -6.23 -16.57
C ASP A 7 -5.14 -4.83 -16.37
N PHE A 8 -5.94 -4.34 -17.32
CA PHE A 8 -6.61 -3.03 -17.25
C PHE A 8 -7.54 -2.86 -16.03
N LYS A 9 -8.31 -3.87 -15.64
CA LYS A 9 -9.27 -3.77 -14.53
C LYS A 9 -8.57 -3.65 -13.18
N ILE A 10 -7.37 -4.20 -13.06
CA ILE A 10 -6.59 -4.17 -11.82
C ILE A 10 -6.07 -2.75 -11.53
N TYR A 11 -5.80 -1.94 -12.55
CA TYR A 11 -5.38 -0.54 -12.34
C TYR A 11 -6.52 0.35 -11.84
N GLU A 12 -7.76 0.05 -12.22
CA GLU A 12 -8.94 0.84 -11.83
C GLU A 12 -9.27 0.68 -10.34
N VAL A 13 -8.90 -0.44 -9.72
CA VAL A 13 -9.17 -0.68 -8.29
C VAL A 13 -8.19 0.03 -7.36
N VAL A 14 -7.05 0.52 -7.86
CA VAL A 14 -6.03 1.18 -7.02
C VAL A 14 -6.60 2.42 -6.33
N ARG A 15 -7.27 3.30 -7.06
CA ARG A 15 -7.82 4.56 -6.52
C ARG A 15 -8.94 4.32 -5.49
N PRO A 16 -9.93 3.43 -5.74
CA PRO A 16 -10.88 3.02 -4.71
C PRO A 16 -10.23 2.44 -3.46
N LEU A 17 -9.23 1.57 -3.60
CA LEU A 17 -8.52 1.00 -2.44
C LEU A 17 -7.81 2.07 -1.61
N ILE A 18 -7.16 3.04 -2.24
CA ILE A 18 -6.56 4.18 -1.52
C ILE A 18 -7.63 5.04 -0.83
N SER A 19 -8.82 5.20 -1.43
CA SER A 19 -9.92 5.94 -0.79
C SER A 19 -10.48 5.24 0.46
N LEU A 20 -10.30 3.92 0.55
CA LEU A 20 -10.63 3.13 1.74
C LEU A 20 -9.58 3.27 2.85
N LEU A 21 -8.46 3.94 2.60
CA LEU A 21 -7.45 4.29 3.61
C LEU A 21 -7.75 5.62 4.33
N HIS A 22 -8.88 6.27 4.04
CA HIS A 22 -9.28 7.48 4.75
C HIS A 22 -9.60 7.19 6.24
N VAL A 23 -9.29 8.15 7.12
CA VAL A 23 -9.47 8.02 8.58
C VAL A 23 -10.93 7.84 9.01
N ASP A 24 -11.88 8.26 8.18
CA ASP A 24 -13.33 8.11 8.43
C ASP A 24 -13.85 6.68 8.13
N ARG A 25 -12.98 5.77 7.68
CA ARG A 25 -13.34 4.38 7.41
C ARG A 25 -13.17 3.52 8.64
N THR A 26 -13.83 2.37 8.65
CA THR A 26 -13.65 1.42 9.76
C THR A 26 -12.26 0.78 9.69
N ALA A 27 -11.73 0.39 10.84
CA ALA A 27 -10.46 -0.32 10.89
C ALA A 27 -10.43 -1.57 9.99
N LEU A 28 -11.56 -2.29 9.87
CA LEU A 28 -11.67 -3.43 8.98
C LEU A 28 -11.54 -3.03 7.49
N GLN A 29 -12.19 -1.94 7.08
CA GLN A 29 -12.07 -1.43 5.71
C GLN A 29 -10.64 -0.98 5.39
N ASN A 30 -9.99 -0.26 6.30
CA ASN A 30 -8.59 0.12 6.13
C ASN A 30 -7.70 -1.12 6.02
N PHE A 31 -7.92 -2.11 6.89
CA PHE A 31 -7.14 -3.35 6.92
C PHE A 31 -7.26 -4.16 5.62
N GLU A 32 -8.48 -4.39 5.15
CA GLU A 32 -8.71 -5.11 3.88
C GLU A 32 -8.16 -4.35 2.69
N ALA A 33 -8.26 -3.01 2.69
CA ALA A 33 -7.67 -2.17 1.65
C ALA A 33 -6.14 -2.25 1.65
N LEU A 34 -5.49 -2.22 2.81
CA LEU A 34 -4.04 -2.40 2.94
C LEU A 34 -3.62 -3.78 2.43
N LEU A 35 -4.30 -4.86 2.83
CA LEU A 35 -3.99 -6.21 2.33
C LEU A 35 -4.17 -6.34 0.81
N ALA A 36 -5.20 -5.71 0.25
CA ALA A 36 -5.38 -5.66 -1.20
C ALA A 36 -4.25 -4.90 -1.89
N LEU A 37 -3.85 -3.74 -1.36
CA LEU A 37 -2.73 -2.95 -1.89
C LEU A 37 -1.39 -3.70 -1.76
N THR A 38 -1.15 -4.41 -0.65
CA THR A 38 0.02 -5.28 -0.46
C THR A 38 0.10 -6.32 -1.57
N ASN A 39 -1.02 -6.99 -1.87
CA ASN A 39 -1.09 -7.97 -2.95
C ASN A 39 -0.79 -7.30 -4.30
N LEU A 40 -1.37 -6.14 -4.61
CA LEU A 40 -1.13 -5.44 -5.87
C LEU A 40 0.33 -4.98 -6.01
N ALA A 41 0.91 -4.42 -4.94
CA ALA A 41 2.29 -3.97 -4.90
C ALA A 41 3.28 -5.13 -5.11
N SER A 42 2.91 -6.37 -4.72
CA SER A 42 3.74 -7.56 -4.94
C SER A 42 3.79 -8.05 -6.39
N LEU A 43 2.82 -7.64 -7.24
CA LEU A 43 2.67 -8.22 -8.59
C LEU A 43 3.68 -7.68 -9.60
N ASN A 44 3.74 -6.36 -9.79
CA ASN A 44 4.61 -5.73 -10.79
C ASN A 44 4.85 -4.23 -10.51
N ASP A 45 5.86 -3.67 -11.18
CA ASP A 45 6.24 -2.26 -11.05
C ASP A 45 5.17 -1.27 -11.53
N SER A 46 4.39 -1.62 -12.54
CA SER A 46 3.36 -0.74 -13.09
C SER A 46 2.28 -0.43 -12.06
N LEU A 47 1.88 -1.43 -11.26
CA LEU A 47 0.93 -1.25 -10.16
C LEU A 47 1.51 -0.41 -9.02
N ARG A 48 2.79 -0.64 -8.66
CA ARG A 48 3.49 0.21 -7.69
C ARG A 48 3.51 1.68 -8.14
N LYS A 49 3.89 1.94 -9.39
CA LYS A 49 3.87 3.29 -9.99
C LYS A 49 2.48 3.90 -9.97
N LYS A 50 1.43 3.12 -10.22
CA LYS A 50 0.04 3.58 -10.13
C LYS A 50 -0.35 3.97 -8.70
N ILE A 51 0.02 3.18 -7.69
CA ILE A 51 -0.21 3.51 -6.27
C ILE A 51 0.48 4.83 -5.91
N VAL A 52 1.72 5.04 -6.37
CA VAL A 52 2.44 6.31 -6.19
C VAL A 52 1.71 7.48 -6.88
N ALA A 53 1.31 7.30 -8.13
CA ALA A 53 0.61 8.34 -8.91
C ALA A 53 -0.73 8.75 -8.29
N GLU A 54 -1.44 7.80 -7.66
CA GLU A 54 -2.69 8.04 -6.93
C GLU A 54 -2.45 8.52 -5.48
N LYS A 55 -1.22 8.92 -5.12
CA LYS A 55 -0.82 9.46 -3.80
C LYS A 55 -1.00 8.47 -2.64
N GLY A 56 -0.94 7.16 -2.91
CA GLY A 56 -1.14 6.13 -1.89
C GLY A 56 -0.01 6.03 -0.85
N LEU A 57 1.22 6.46 -1.17
CA LEU A 57 2.37 6.32 -0.28
C LEU A 57 2.16 7.01 1.07
N ALA A 58 1.64 8.24 1.09
CA ALA A 58 1.42 8.99 2.33
C ALA A 58 0.38 8.30 3.23
N SER A 59 -0.66 7.72 2.64
CA SER A 59 -1.66 6.95 3.38
C SER A 59 -1.06 5.68 3.97
N ILE A 60 -0.27 4.93 3.19
CA ILE A 60 0.39 3.70 3.66
C ILE A 60 1.37 4.02 4.81
N GLU A 61 2.18 5.07 4.65
CA GLU A 61 3.13 5.52 5.67
C GLU A 61 2.43 5.90 6.98
N HIS A 62 1.31 6.62 6.91
CA HIS A 62 0.51 6.93 8.09
C HIS A 62 0.13 5.68 8.88
N TYR A 63 -0.35 4.63 8.20
CA TYR A 63 -0.72 3.37 8.86
C TYR A 63 0.46 2.63 9.48
N MET A 64 1.70 2.82 9.01
CA MET A 64 2.89 2.25 9.67
C MET A 64 3.13 2.78 11.08
N THR A 65 2.51 3.91 11.42
CA THR A 65 2.62 4.56 12.74
C THR A 65 1.32 4.53 13.55
N GLU A 66 0.30 3.82 13.05
CA GLU A 66 -1.00 3.72 13.70
C GLU A 66 -0.93 2.87 14.99
N ASP A 67 -1.78 3.19 15.98
CA ASP A 67 -1.81 2.47 17.26
C ASP A 67 -2.38 1.06 17.10
N HIS A 68 -3.34 0.90 16.19
CA HIS A 68 -3.97 -0.37 15.90
C HIS A 68 -2.98 -1.36 15.29
N GLU A 69 -2.58 -2.37 16.06
CA GLU A 69 -1.52 -3.33 15.70
C GLU A 69 -1.69 -3.95 14.31
N MET A 70 -2.89 -4.43 13.97
CA MET A 70 -3.14 -5.04 12.65
C MET A 70 -2.96 -4.06 11.48
N LEU A 71 -3.41 -2.80 11.63
CA LEU A 71 -3.23 -1.77 10.61
C LEU A 71 -1.76 -1.39 10.47
N ARG A 72 -1.06 -1.28 11.59
CA ARG A 72 0.39 -1.06 11.60
C ARG A 72 1.14 -2.13 10.84
N ARG A 73 0.86 -3.40 11.12
CA ARG A 73 1.49 -4.54 10.44
C ARG A 73 1.17 -4.56 8.95
N ALA A 74 -0.09 -4.34 8.57
CA ALA A 74 -0.50 -4.32 7.17
C ALA A 74 0.11 -3.13 6.40
N GLY A 75 0.21 -1.95 7.02
CA GLY A 75 0.86 -0.78 6.46
C GLY A 75 2.34 -1.01 6.20
N THR A 76 3.06 -1.58 7.18
CA THR A 76 4.48 -1.92 7.03
C THR A 76 4.71 -2.97 5.95
N GLU A 77 3.89 -4.02 5.90
CA GLU A 77 3.99 -5.05 4.86
C GLU A 77 3.74 -4.47 3.45
N CYS A 78 2.73 -3.60 3.32
CA CYS A 78 2.46 -2.91 2.06
C CYS A 78 3.66 -2.04 1.65
N MET A 79 4.25 -1.29 2.60
CA MET A 79 5.42 -0.45 2.34
C MET A 79 6.61 -1.30 1.88
N CYS A 80 6.89 -2.43 2.54
CA CYS A 80 7.95 -3.36 2.13
C CYS A 80 7.82 -3.77 0.65
N ASN A 81 6.61 -4.07 0.18
CA ASN A 81 6.38 -4.40 -1.23
C ASN A 81 6.55 -3.18 -2.16
N MET A 82 6.29 -1.97 -1.67
CA MET A 82 6.47 -0.73 -2.44
C MET A 82 7.96 -0.39 -2.63
N VAL A 83 8.81 -0.54 -1.61
CA VAL A 83 10.26 -0.22 -1.68
C VAL A 83 11.05 -1.16 -2.60
N MET A 84 10.47 -2.29 -3.02
CA MET A 84 11.06 -3.15 -4.05
C MET A 84 11.08 -2.49 -5.45
N ASN A 85 10.53 -1.27 -5.59
CA ASN A 85 10.61 -0.44 -6.79
C ASN A 85 11.67 0.66 -6.66
N GLU A 86 12.58 0.77 -7.63
CA GLU A 86 13.65 1.79 -7.65
C GLU A 86 13.15 3.24 -7.52
N GLN A 87 11.97 3.58 -8.06
CA GLN A 87 11.39 4.93 -7.91
C GLN A 87 10.91 5.21 -6.49
N VAL A 88 10.42 4.19 -5.78
CA VAL A 88 9.98 4.34 -4.39
C VAL A 88 11.21 4.50 -3.49
N SER A 89 12.29 3.74 -3.73
CA SER A 89 13.56 3.86 -3.01
C SER A 89 14.18 5.26 -3.06
N LEU A 90 13.91 6.03 -4.13
CA LEU A 90 14.43 7.39 -4.33
C LEU A 90 13.58 8.48 -3.67
N CYS A 91 12.32 8.23 -3.32
CA CYS A 91 11.40 9.23 -2.78
C CYS A 91 11.50 9.45 -1.25
N ASN A 92 12.69 9.34 -0.65
CA ASN A 92 12.92 9.52 0.80
C ASN A 92 12.25 8.49 1.71
N VAL A 93 12.43 7.20 1.42
CA VAL A 93 12.07 6.10 2.34
C VAL A 93 13.15 5.92 3.43
N VAL A 94 13.70 7.04 3.93
CA VAL A 94 14.76 7.04 4.96
C VAL A 94 14.22 6.53 6.30
N HIS A 95 12.90 6.59 6.48
CA HIS A 95 12.21 6.21 7.70
C HIS A 95 11.97 4.68 7.83
N VAL A 96 11.90 3.90 6.74
CA VAL A 96 11.51 2.47 6.83
C VAL A 96 12.56 1.61 7.55
N ASN A 97 13.85 1.95 7.44
CA ASN A 97 14.92 1.21 8.14
C ASN A 97 14.89 1.39 9.67
N SER A 98 14.10 2.31 10.23
CA SER A 98 13.95 2.48 11.68
C SER A 98 12.77 1.68 12.28
N TYR A 99 11.86 1.16 11.44
CA TYR A 99 10.63 0.50 11.89
C TYR A 99 10.53 -0.98 11.49
N CYS A 100 11.51 -1.48 10.72
CA CYS A 100 11.64 -2.90 10.35
C CYS A 100 12.54 -3.71 11.30
N THR A 101 12.97 -3.15 12.45
CA THR A 101 13.71 -3.85 13.52
C THR A 101 12.82 -4.22 14.69
#